data_AF-A0A1Z3MNQ8-F1
#
_entry.id   AF-A0A1Z3MNQ8-F1
#
_cell.length_a   1.000
_cell.length_b   1.000
_cell.length_c   1.000
_cell.angle_alpha   90.00
_cell.angle_beta   90.00
_cell.angle_gamma   90.00
#
_symmetry.space_group_name_H-M   'P 1'
#
loop_
_entity.id
_entity.type
_entity.pdbx_description
1 polymer ?
#
loop_
_entity_poly.entity_id
_entity_poly.type
_entity_poly.pdbx_seq_one_letter_code
_entity_poly.pdbx_strand_id
1 'polypeptide(L)'
;MPNDKPPKDPWCNPLEMPDGSKISGAPARERRIKLKGGIPAIIKESAAKAVEAALAIYQTEQTQVTPPPPSPRPVRKRQPTVNQPGHTPGNLH
;
A
#
# COMPACT_ATOMS: atom_id res chain seq x y z
N MET A 1 25.85 4.31 -25.08
CA MET A 1 24.54 4.81 -25.52
C MET A 1 23.46 3.98 -24.83
N PRO A 2 22.58 4.56 -24.02
CA PRO A 2 21.38 3.85 -23.58
C PRO A 2 20.61 3.41 -24.83
N ASN A 3 20.11 2.19 -24.81
CA ASN A 3 19.35 1.62 -25.92
C ASN A 3 17.97 2.29 -25.91
N ASP A 4 17.83 3.45 -26.57
CA ASP A 4 16.61 4.28 -26.66
C ASP A 4 15.50 3.63 -27.51
N LYS A 5 15.33 2.31 -27.41
CA LYS A 5 14.23 1.61 -28.06
C LYS A 5 12.98 1.78 -27.20
N PRO A 6 11.84 2.19 -27.78
CA PRO A 6 10.60 2.26 -27.05
C PRO A 6 10.29 0.87 -26.46
N PRO A 7 9.72 0.81 -25.23
CA PRO A 7 9.37 -0.45 -24.61
C PRO A 7 8.46 -1.25 -25.54
N LYS A 8 8.83 -2.50 -25.79
CA LYS A 8 8.09 -3.38 -26.69
C LYS A 8 6.73 -3.67 -26.08
N ASP A 9 5.65 -3.28 -26.79
CA ASP A 9 4.28 -3.54 -26.36
C ASP A 9 4.09 -5.06 -26.12
N PRO A 10 3.81 -5.49 -24.87
CA PRO A 10 3.63 -6.90 -24.55
C PRO A 10 2.50 -7.56 -25.33
N TRP A 11 1.49 -6.79 -25.75
CA TRP A 11 0.38 -7.30 -26.55
C TRP A 11 0.80 -7.70 -27.96
N CYS A 12 1.90 -7.14 -28.46
CA CYS A 12 2.45 -7.40 -29.77
C CYS A 12 3.56 -8.47 -29.79
N ASN A 13 3.88 -9.06 -28.63
CA ASN A 13 4.90 -10.11 -28.55
C ASN A 13 4.51 -11.34 -29.39
N PRO A 14 5.48 -12.09 -29.94
CA PRO A 14 5.19 -13.33 -30.63
C PRO A 14 4.30 -14.27 -29.81
N LEU A 15 3.35 -14.91 -30.45
CA LEU A 15 2.43 -15.88 -29.89
C LEU A 15 2.47 -17.14 -30.74
N GLU A 16 2.66 -18.28 -30.10
CA GLU A 16 2.61 -19.58 -30.74
C GLU A 16 1.16 -20.05 -30.85
N MET A 17 0.80 -20.54 -32.03
CA MET A 17 -0.52 -21.04 -32.37
C MET A 17 -0.59 -22.56 -32.18
N PRO A 18 -1.78 -23.15 -32.08
CA PRO A 18 -1.93 -24.60 -31.87
C PRO A 18 -1.32 -25.48 -32.97
N ASP A 19 -1.17 -24.93 -34.18
CA ASP A 19 -0.52 -25.57 -35.33
C ASP A 19 1.01 -25.43 -35.33
N GLY A 20 1.59 -24.85 -34.28
CA GLY A 20 3.02 -24.57 -34.14
C GLY A 20 3.49 -23.31 -34.89
N SER A 21 2.61 -22.63 -35.63
CA SER A 21 2.94 -21.36 -36.29
C SER A 21 3.10 -20.22 -35.26
N LYS A 22 3.82 -19.16 -35.63
CA LYS A 22 4.04 -17.99 -34.77
C LYS A 22 3.48 -16.73 -35.41
N ILE A 23 2.62 -16.03 -34.68
CA ILE A 23 2.10 -14.71 -35.06
C ILE A 23 2.73 -13.63 -34.19
N SER A 24 2.96 -12.43 -34.72
CA SER A 24 3.58 -11.31 -33.99
C SER A 24 2.92 -9.98 -34.38
N GLY A 25 3.16 -8.91 -33.61
CA GLY A 25 2.60 -7.59 -33.92
C GLY A 25 1.08 -7.51 -33.73
N ALA A 26 0.39 -6.81 -34.63
CA ALA A 26 -1.06 -6.60 -34.56
C ALA A 26 -1.89 -7.90 -34.52
N PRO A 27 -1.61 -8.94 -35.35
CA PRO A 27 -2.30 -10.22 -35.25
C PRO A 27 -2.21 -10.86 -33.86
N ALA A 28 -1.05 -10.78 -33.21
CA ALA A 28 -0.86 -11.32 -31.86
C ALA A 28 -1.66 -10.54 -30.82
N ARG A 29 -1.73 -9.21 -30.96
CA ARG A 29 -2.57 -8.33 -30.13
C ARG A 29 -4.05 -8.67 -30.28
N GLU A 30 -4.55 -8.75 -31.51
CA GLU A 30 -5.95 -9.09 -31.78
C GLU A 30 -6.33 -10.47 -31.23
N ARG A 31 -5.45 -11.46 -31.38
CA ARG A 31 -5.66 -12.79 -30.83
C ARG A 31 -5.76 -12.75 -29.31
N ARG A 32 -4.85 -12.05 -28.62
CA ARG A 32 -4.89 -11.86 -27.16
C ARG A 32 -6.17 -11.15 -26.71
N ILE A 33 -6.60 -10.12 -27.44
CA ILE A 33 -7.86 -9.41 -27.15
C ILE A 33 -9.05 -10.36 -27.24
N LYS A 34 -9.15 -11.13 -28.33
CA LYS A 34 -10.22 -12.12 -28.52
C LYS A 34 -10.20 -13.20 -27.43
N LEU A 35 -9.03 -13.72 -27.07
CA LEU A 35 -8.88 -14.73 -26.01
C LEU A 35 -9.32 -14.23 -24.63
N LYS A 36 -9.17 -12.93 -24.35
CA LYS A 36 -9.66 -12.31 -23.12
C LYS A 36 -11.15 -11.95 -23.12
N GLY A 37 -11.90 -12.28 -24.18
CA GLY A 37 -13.31 -11.91 -24.30
C GLY A 37 -13.56 -10.50 -24.86
N GLY A 38 -12.55 -9.91 -25.52
CA GLY A 38 -12.64 -8.60 -26.15
C GLY A 38 -12.26 -7.43 -25.24
N ILE A 39 -12.25 -6.23 -25.82
CA ILE A 39 -11.91 -4.99 -25.10
C ILE A 39 -12.80 -4.73 -23.88
N PRO A 40 -14.13 -4.95 -23.89
CA PRO A 40 -14.96 -4.71 -22.71
C PRO A 40 -14.55 -5.56 -21.50
N ALA A 41 -14.21 -6.84 -21.72
CA ALA A 41 -13.75 -7.73 -20.65
C ALA A 41 -12.40 -7.28 -20.08
N ILE A 42 -11.47 -6.83 -20.95
CA ILE A 42 -10.17 -6.28 -20.54
C ILE A 42 -10.34 -5.02 -19.69
N ILE A 43 -11.24 -4.11 -20.08
CA ILE A 43 -11.53 -2.89 -19.31
C ILE A 43 -12.11 -3.25 -17.95
N LYS A 44 -13.07 -4.17 -17.89
CA LYS A 44 -13.68 -4.63 -16.64
C LYS A 44 -12.64 -5.25 -15.70
N GLU A 45 -11.78 -6.13 -16.22
CA GLU A 45 -10.68 -6.75 -15.45
C GLU A 45 -9.71 -5.68 -14.91
N SER A 46 -9.35 -4.71 -15.75
CA SER A 46 -8.41 -3.64 -15.38
C SER A 46 -8.99 -2.72 -14.31
N ALA A 47 -10.27 -2.36 -14.43
CA ALA A 47 -10.97 -1.55 -13.43
C ALA A 47 -11.06 -2.26 -12.08
N ALA A 48 -11.39 -3.56 -12.07
CA ALA A 48 -11.43 -4.35 -10.84
C ALA A 48 -10.06 -4.37 -10.14
N LYS A 49 -8.98 -4.64 -10.89
CA LYS A 49 -7.61 -4.62 -10.35
C LYS A 49 -7.20 -3.26 -9.80
N ALA A 50 -7.60 -2.17 -10.47
CA ALA A 50 -7.32 -0.82 -10.00
C ALA A 50 -8.03 -0.52 -8.67
N VAL A 51 -9.30 -0.95 -8.53
CA VAL A 51 -10.06 -0.80 -7.28
C VAL A 51 -9.44 -1.63 -6.16
N GLU A 52 -9.06 -2.88 -6.42
CA GLU A 52 -8.37 -3.73 -5.44
C GLU A 52 -7.05 -3.10 -4.97
N ALA A 53 -6.25 -2.55 -5.90
CA ALA A 53 -5.01 -1.87 -5.56
C ALA A 53 -5.25 -0.60 -4.72
N ALA A 54 -6.26 0.20 -5.06
CA ALA A 54 -6.62 1.39 -4.29
C ALA A 54 -7.10 1.04 -2.87
N LEU A 55 -7.89 -0.02 -2.72
CA LEU A 55 -8.32 -0.53 -1.42
C LEU A 55 -7.14 -0.99 -0.56
N ALA A 56 -6.17 -1.69 -1.17
CA ALA A 56 -4.96 -2.12 -0.46
C ALA A 56 -4.16 -0.92 0.07
N ILE A 57 -3.98 0.13 -0.76
CA ILE A 57 -3.31 1.38 -0.35
C ILE A 57 -4.06 2.01 0.83
N TYR A 58 -5.37 2.18 0.72
CA TYR A 58 -6.18 2.76 1.79
C TYR A 58 -6.05 1.97 3.12
N GLN A 59 -6.09 0.64 3.08
CA GLN A 59 -5.92 -0.19 4.27
C GLN A 59 -4.52 -0.03 4.89
N THR A 60 -3.47 0.05 4.07
CA THR A 60 -2.11 0.29 4.58
C THR A 60 -1.99 1.65 5.26
N GLU A 61 -2.64 2.69 4.73
CA GLU A 61 -2.67 4.02 5.33
C GLU A 61 -3.44 4.04 6.66
N GLN A 62 -4.61 3.40 6.73
CA GLN A 62 -5.40 3.32 7.97
C GLN A 62 -4.66 2.60 9.11
N THR A 63 -3.85 1.59 8.77
CA THR A 63 -3.08 0.83 9.77
C THR A 63 -1.99 1.70 10.44
N GLN A 64 -1.48 2.74 9.76
CA GLN A 64 -0.48 3.66 10.33
C GLN A 64 -1.05 4.69 11.30
N VAL A 65 -2.37 4.93 11.31
CA VAL A 65 -2.99 5.99 12.14
C VAL A 65 -3.32 5.50 13.55
N THR A 66 -3.07 4.23 13.90
CA THR A 66 -3.33 3.74 15.26
C THR A 66 -2.19 4.18 16.19
N PRO A 67 -2.41 5.12 17.13
CA PRO A 67 -1.37 5.48 18.08
C PRO A 67 -1.00 4.25 18.93
N PRO A 68 0.27 4.13 19.35
CA PRO A 68 0.67 3.06 20.25
C PRO A 68 -0.19 3.11 21.53
N PRO A 69 -0.52 1.96 22.13
CA PRO A 69 -1.24 1.92 23.39
C PRO A 69 -0.52 2.81 24.42
N PRO A 70 -1.27 3.57 25.26
CA PRO A 70 -0.66 4.48 26.20
C PRO A 70 0.32 3.70 27.09
N SER A 71 1.58 4.13 27.12
CA SER A 71 2.60 3.54 27.99
C SER A 71 2.07 3.48 29.43
N PRO A 72 2.19 2.34 30.13
CA PRO A 72 1.79 2.26 31.53
C PRO A 72 2.54 3.34 32.31
N ARG A 73 1.79 4.28 32.89
CA ARG A 73 2.34 5.37 33.69
C ARG A 73 3.20 4.77 34.80
N PRO A 74 4.46 5.19 34.98
CA PRO A 74 5.27 4.69 36.07
C PRO A 74 4.58 5.01 37.38
N VAL A 75 4.27 3.98 38.17
CA VAL A 75 3.75 4.12 39.53
C VAL A 75 4.81 4.88 40.31
N ARG A 76 4.55 6.16 40.58
CA ARG A 76 5.42 7.05 41.35
C ARG A 76 5.59 6.42 42.74
N LYS A 77 6.67 5.67 42.94
CA LYS A 77 7.10 5.23 44.28
C LYS A 77 7.24 6.50 45.11
N ARG A 78 6.45 6.59 46.19
CA ARG A 78 6.46 7.71 47.13
C ARG A 78 7.88 7.85 47.66
N GLN A 79 8.57 8.89 47.22
CA GLN A 79 9.86 9.29 47.78
C GLN A 79 9.55 10.02 49.09
N PRO A 80 10.07 9.60 50.25
CA PRO A 80 9.85 10.31 51.49
C PRO A 80 10.63 11.62 51.45
N THR A 81 9.89 12.74 51.47
CA THR A 81 10.47 14.09 51.59
C THR A 81 10.95 14.27 53.03
N VAL A 82 12.16 13.81 53.33
CA VAL A 82 12.91 14.27 54.52
C VAL A 82 13.60 15.56 54.09
N ASN A 83 13.43 16.62 54.89
CA ASN A 83 13.93 17.99 54.75
C ASN A 83 12.91 19.00 54.19
N GLN A 84 11.97 19.45 55.03
CA GLN A 84 11.55 20.85 55.03
C GLN A 84 11.94 21.50 56.36
N PRO A 85 12.68 22.63 56.36
CA PRO A 85 12.90 23.45 57.55
C PRO A 85 11.60 24.15 57.96
N GLY A 86 11.40 24.29 59.27
CA GLY A 86 10.13 24.67 59.89
C GLY A 86 9.58 26.04 59.50
N HIS A 87 8.26 26.06 59.33
CA HIS A 87 7.44 27.25 59.47
C HIS A 87 6.45 27.03 60.61
N THR A 88 6.69 27.70 61.74
CA THR A 88 5.71 27.92 62.80
C THR A 88 4.63 28.88 62.32
N PRO A 89 3.33 28.55 62.40
CA PRO A 89 2.28 29.54 62.25
C PRO A 89 2.17 30.32 63.57
N GLY A 90 2.45 31.62 63.52
CA GLY A 90 2.08 32.55 64.58
C GLY A 90 0.56 32.58 64.72
N ASN A 91 0.08 32.41 65.95
CA ASN A 91 -1.34 32.54 66.25
C ASN A 91 -1.61 33.96 66.80
N LEU A 92 -2.44 34.68 66.06
CA LEU A 92 -3.08 35.93 66.46
C LEU A 92 -4.22 35.63 67.45
N HIS A 93 -4.07 36.10 68.69
CA HIS A 93 -5.06 36.74 69.59
C HIS A 93 -4.66 36.55 71.05
#